data_AF-M5RM63-F1
#
_entry.id   AF-M5RM63-F1
#
_cell.length_a   1.000
_cell.length_b   1.000
_cell.length_c   1.000
_cell.angle_alpha   90.00
_cell.angle_beta   90.00
_cell.angle_gamma   90.00
#
_symmetry.space_group_name_H-M   'P 1'
#
loop_
_entity.id
_entity.type
_entity.pdbx_description
1 polymer ?
#
loop_
_entity_poly.entity_id
_entity_poly.type
_entity_poly.pdbx_seq_one_letter_code
_entity_poly.pdbx_strand_id
1 'polypeptide(L)' 'MKKNRLSDNSRKALMINIGESAGKEVADLIAQMAAEIEELRQTKVSVTRIVPGVHDSVAMIEEPV' A
#
# COMPACT_ATOMS: atom_id res chain seq x y z
N MET A 1 -10.44 -2.57 9.81
CA MET A 1 -9.89 -1.85 8.64
C MET A 1 -9.90 -0.36 8.92
N LYS A 2 -8.76 0.34 8.80
CA LYS A 2 -8.76 1.81 8.83
C LYS A 2 -9.44 2.30 7.56
N LYS A 3 -10.39 3.24 7.67
CA LYS A 3 -11.03 3.84 6.49
C LYS A 3 -9.99 4.77 5.83
N ASN A 4 -9.45 4.37 4.68
CA ASN A 4 -8.52 5.18 3.86
C ASN A 4 -9.24 6.32 3.12
N ARG A 5 -10.26 6.92 3.73
CA ARG A 5 -11.06 8.00 3.14
C ARG A 5 -11.24 9.10 4.18
N LEU A 6 -11.30 10.33 3.72
CA LEU A 6 -11.71 11.46 4.55
C LEU A 6 -13.09 11.18 5.18
N SER A 7 -13.22 11.53 6.46
CA SER A 7 -14.52 11.53 7.12
C SER A 7 -15.45 12.55 6.47
N ASP A 8 -16.77 12.33 6.57
CA ASP A 8 -17.76 13.27 6.01
C ASP A 8 -17.62 14.68 6.61
N ASN A 9 -17.26 14.76 7.90
CA ASN A 9 -16.98 16.04 8.56
C ASN A 9 -15.77 16.74 7.95
N SER A 10 -14.68 16.00 7.70
CA SER A 10 -13.49 16.57 7.08
C SER A 10 -13.75 17.00 5.63
N ARG A 11 -14.55 16.24 4.89
CA ARG A 11 -14.98 16.61 3.52
C ARG A 11 -15.82 17.89 3.52
N LYS A 12 -16.79 17.99 4.44
CA LYS A 12 -17.58 19.22 4.62
C LYS A 12 -16.72 20.40 5.02
N ALA A 13 -15.77 20.21 5.93
CA ALA A 13 -14.85 21.26 6.35
C ALA A 13 -14.02 21.79 5.17
N LEU A 14 -13.53 20.92 4.29
CA LEU A 14 -12.85 21.34 3.06
C LEU A 14 -13.78 22.17 2.17
N MET A 15 -14.97 21.67 1.86
CA MET A 15 -15.93 22.39 1.00
C MET A 15 -16.31 23.78 1.57
N ILE A 16 -16.45 23.91 2.89
CA ILE A 16 -16.80 25.17 3.55
C ILE A 16 -15.62 26.16 3.58
N ASN A 17 -14.40 25.69 3.88
CA ASN A 17 -13.27 26.60 4.16
C ASN A 17 -12.45 26.98 2.92
N ILE A 18 -12.37 26.11 1.91
CA ILE A 18 -11.62 26.38 0.67
C ILE A 18 -12.53 26.49 -0.56
N GLY A 19 -13.83 26.30 -0.40
CA GLY A 19 -14.83 26.37 -1.46
C GLY A 19 -15.18 24.99 -2.04
N GLU A 20 -16.37 24.89 -2.66
CA GLU A 20 -16.95 23.61 -3.08
C GLU A 20 -16.11 22.89 -4.16
N SER A 21 -15.65 23.63 -5.18
CA SER A 21 -14.80 23.06 -6.25
C SER A 21 -13.45 22.60 -5.70
N ALA A 22 -12.71 23.51 -5.05
CA ALA A 22 -11.38 23.20 -4.52
C ALA A 22 -11.43 22.12 -3.42
N GLY A 23 -12.45 22.17 -2.55
CA GLY A 23 -12.68 21.17 -1.52
C GLY A 23 -12.98 19.79 -2.07
N LYS A 24 -13.71 19.72 -3.19
CA LYS A 24 -13.96 18.47 -3.91
C LYS A 24 -12.69 17.94 -4.57
N GLU A 25 -11.96 18.77 -5.30
CA GLU A 25 -10.71 18.40 -5.96
C GLU A 25 -9.68 17.83 -4.97
N VAL A 26 -9.49 18.48 -3.82
CA VAL A 26 -8.58 18.02 -2.77
C VAL A 26 -9.06 16.70 -2.16
N ALA A 27 -10.36 16.56 -1.89
CA ALA A 27 -10.91 15.32 -1.34
C ALA A 27 -10.77 14.13 -2.31
N ASP A 28 -10.96 14.39 -3.61
CA ASP A 28 -10.83 13.39 -4.67
C ASP A 28 -9.36 12.98 -4.86
N LEU A 29 -8.42 13.94 -4.87
CA LEU A 29 -6.98 13.67 -4.93
C LEU A 29 -6.51 12.82 -3.74
N ILE A 30 -6.92 13.18 -2.51
CA ILE A 30 -6.56 12.40 -1.32
C ILE A 30 -7.12 10.97 -1.40
N ALA A 31 -8.33 10.80 -1.93
CA ALA A 31 -8.92 9.47 -2.11
C ALA A 31 -8.16 8.62 -3.13
N GLN A 32 -7.69 9.22 -4.23
CA GLN A 32 -6.85 8.55 -5.23
C GLN A 32 -5.50 8.15 -4.63
N MET A 33 -4.82 9.06 -3.93
CA MET A 33 -3.54 8.77 -3.27
C MET A 33 -3.67 7.65 -2.23
N ALA A 34 -4.77 7.63 -1.47
CA ALA A 34 -4.99 6.60 -0.48
C ALA A 34 -5.25 5.21 -1.10
N ALA A 35 -5.79 5.16 -2.32
CA ALA A 35 -5.93 3.92 -3.10
C ALA A 35 -4.58 3.44 -3.65
N GLU A 36 -3.78 4.35 -4.22
CA GLU A 36 -2.43 4.06 -4.72
C GLU A 36 -1.50 3.56 -3.61
N ILE A 37 -1.55 4.17 -2.42
CA ILE A 37 -0.79 3.69 -1.26
C ILE A 37 -1.21 2.27 -0.87
N GLU A 38 -2.49 1.95 -0.91
CA GLU A 38 -2.98 0.62 -0.56
C GLU A 38 -2.52 -0.42 -1.60
N GLU A 39 -2.57 -0.08 -2.89
CA GLU A 39 -2.05 -0.90 -3.97
C GLU A 39 -0.53 -1.15 -3.83
N LEU A 40 0.25 -0.10 -3.53
CA LEU A 40 1.69 -0.23 -3.27
C LEU A 40 1.98 -1.09 -2.04
N ARG A 41 1.14 -1.03 -0.99
CA ARG A 41 1.27 -1.88 0.20
C ARG A 41 0.97 -3.34 -0.12
N GLN A 42 -0.01 -3.62 -0.96
CA GLN A 42 -0.33 -4.98 -1.41
C GLN A 42 0.73 -5.54 -2.37
N THR A 43 1.32 -4.68 -3.20
CA THR A 43 2.35 -5.04 -4.19
C THR A 43 3.75 -5.17 -3.58
N LYS A 44 3.92 -4.89 -2.27
CA LYS A 44 5.19 -5.02 -1.56
C LYS A 44 5.54 -6.48 -1.21
N VAL A 45 5.49 -7.38 -2.19
CA VAL A 45 6.04 -8.75 -2.12
C VAL A 45 6.65 -9.07 -3.49
N SER A 46 7.93 -8.78 -3.71
CA SER A 46 8.95 -9.82 -3.86
C SER A 46 10.33 -9.18 -3.78
N VAL A 47 10.85 -8.96 -2.57
CA VAL A 47 12.30 -8.84 -2.43
C VAL A 47 12.84 -10.25 -2.52
N THR A 48 13.24 -10.66 -3.72
CA THR A 48 14.03 -11.88 -3.91
C THR A 48 15.35 -11.63 -3.18
N ARG A 49 15.56 -12.29 -2.04
CA ARG A 49 16.84 -12.20 -1.33
C ARG A 49 17.90 -12.86 -2.22
N ILE A 50 18.60 -12.06 -3.02
CA ILE A 50 19.82 -12.51 -3.70
C ILE A 50 20.86 -12.68 -2.60
N VAL A 51 21.12 -13.93 -2.18
CA VAL A 51 22.30 -14.27 -1.37
C VAL A 51 23.37 -14.72 -2.37
N PRO A 52 24.41 -13.93 -2.66
CA PRO A 52 25.54 -14.43 -3.41
C PRO A 52 26.25 -15.46 -2.53
N GLY A 53 26.23 -16.74 -2.92
CA GLY A 53 27.17 -17.73 -2.37
C GLY A 53 26.62 -19.07 -1.87
N VAL A 54 25.33 -19.41 -2.04
CA VAL A 54 24.90 -20.80 -1.79
C VAL A 54 25.05 -21.58 -3.08
N HIS A 55 26.21 -22.22 -3.23
CA HIS A 55 26.42 -23.27 -4.22
C HIS A 55 25.36 -24.37 -4.06
N ASP A 56 24.86 -24.86 -5.19
CA ASP A 56 23.97 -26.00 -5.31
C ASP A 56 24.60 -27.24 -4.64
N SER A 57 24.30 -27.44 -3.36
CA SER A 57 24.50 -28.72 -2.70
C SER A 57 23.20 -29.51 -2.82
N VAL A 58 22.96 -30.06 -4.01
CA VAL A 58 22.08 -31.22 -4.16
C VAL A 58 22.80 -32.40 -3.51
N ALA A 59 22.77 -32.46 -2.17
CA ALA A 59 23.18 -33.63 -1.42
C ALA A 59 21.93 -34.48 -1.16
N MET A 60 21.95 -35.63 -1.82
CA MET A 60 21.01 -36.74 -1.77
C MET A 60 20.52 -37.05 -0.35
N ILE A 61 19.26 -37.48 -0.31
CA ILE A 61 18.48 -37.95 0.84
C ILE A 61 19.09 -39.26 1.37
N GLU A 62 19.22 -39.42 2.69
CA GLU A 62 19.15 -40.74 3.34
C GLU A 62 18.49 -40.63 4.73
N GLU A 63 17.45 -41.44 4.94
CA GLU A 63 16.62 -41.54 6.16
C GLU A 63 17.37 -42.18 7.35
N PRO A 64 16.90 -41.98 8.60
CA PRO A 64 17.60 -42.47 9.79
C PRO A 64 17.26 -43.93 10.10
N VAL A 65 18.28 -44.77 10.39
CA VAL A 65 18.16 -46.02 11.17
C VAL A 65 19.35 -46.14 12.11
#